data_AF-A0A397H6M3-F1
#
_entry.id   AF-A0A397H6M3-F1
#
_cell.length_a   1.000
_cell.length_b   1.000
_cell.length_c   1.000
_cell.angle_alpha   90.00
_cell.angle_beta   90.00
_cell.angle_gamma   90.00
#
_symmetry.space_group_name_H-M   'P 1'
#
loop_
_entity.id
_entity.type
_entity.pdbx_description
1 polymer ?
#
loop_
_entity_poly.entity_id
_entity_poly.type
_entity_poly.pdbx_seq_one_letter_code
_entity_poly.pdbx_strand_id
1 'polypeptide(L)'
;MYIIEDLTSFDSFKIKINIINIIDIIIDIIIDIIIDIMTWKNMLSKNLKELRVHYCQTSPASKGIREFIANNYSSIKAINPNFPILIREASGVEARFFARYDYGKEKKMVLNDLSAEEVESKLEELVTKNIEVNKSTI
;
A
#
# COMPACT_ATOMS: atom_id res chain seq x y z
N MET A 1 -0.05 -67.66 -16.89
CA MET A 1 -0.91 -67.44 -15.71
C MET A 1 -0.15 -66.47 -14.83
N TYR A 2 -0.45 -65.18 -14.70
CA TYR A 2 -1.69 -64.39 -14.72
C TYR A 2 -1.42 -63.07 -15.48
N ILE A 3 -2.28 -62.70 -16.43
CA ILE A 3 -3.34 -61.67 -16.33
C ILE A 3 -2.80 -60.25 -16.21
N ILE A 4 -3.03 -59.51 -17.30
CA ILE A 4 -3.01 -58.06 -17.48
C ILE A 4 -3.98 -57.42 -16.48
N GLU A 5 -3.63 -56.33 -15.79
CA GLU A 5 -4.63 -55.31 -15.42
C GLU A 5 -3.99 -53.95 -15.12
N ASP A 6 -4.30 -53.01 -16.02
CA ASP A 6 -4.41 -51.56 -15.88
C ASP A 6 -3.45 -50.76 -14.99
N LEU A 7 -2.49 -50.09 -15.64
CA LEU A 7 -1.83 -48.87 -15.15
C LEU A 7 -2.53 -47.56 -15.62
N THR A 8 -3.73 -47.64 -16.20
CA THR A 8 -4.39 -46.47 -16.81
C THR A 8 -5.29 -45.67 -15.87
N SER A 9 -5.44 -46.08 -14.60
CA SER A 9 -6.47 -45.52 -13.70
C SER A 9 -5.94 -44.63 -12.55
N PHE A 10 -4.62 -44.52 -12.34
CA PHE A 10 -4.08 -43.77 -11.19
C PHE A 10 -3.64 -42.32 -11.48
N ASP A 11 -3.59 -41.88 -12.74
CA ASP A 11 -3.01 -40.56 -13.09
C ASP A 11 -4.01 -39.41 -13.13
N SER A 12 -5.31 -39.66 -13.27
CA SER A 12 -6.29 -38.58 -13.45
C SER A 12 -6.52 -37.73 -12.19
N PHE A 13 -6.43 -38.31 -10.99
CA PHE A 13 -6.80 -37.63 -9.73
C PHE A 13 -5.65 -36.82 -9.11
N LYS A 14 -4.40 -37.34 -9.17
CA LYS A 14 -3.19 -36.60 -8.76
C LYS A 14 -2.93 -35.39 -9.65
N ILE A 15 -3.13 -35.53 -10.97
CA ILE A 15 -3.04 -34.41 -11.92
C ILE A 15 -4.11 -33.36 -11.62
N LYS A 16 -5.34 -33.78 -11.27
CA LYS A 16 -6.45 -32.88 -10.93
C LYS A 16 -6.19 -32.08 -9.65
N ILE A 17 -5.63 -32.70 -8.60
CA ILE A 17 -5.23 -32.01 -7.36
C ILE A 17 -4.11 -31.00 -7.62
N ASN A 18 -3.11 -31.36 -8.43
CA ASN A 18 -2.03 -30.43 -8.81
C ASN A 18 -2.54 -29.26 -9.66
N ILE A 19 -3.49 -29.51 -10.56
CA ILE A 19 -4.12 -28.48 -11.39
C ILE A 19 -4.98 -27.52 -10.55
N ILE A 20 -5.72 -28.02 -9.56
CA ILE A 20 -6.51 -27.18 -8.63
C ILE A 20 -5.55 -26.26 -7.85
N ASN A 21 -4.46 -26.79 -7.29
CA ASN A 21 -3.46 -25.99 -6.58
C ASN A 21 -2.78 -24.94 -7.50
N ILE A 22 -2.53 -25.28 -8.77
CA ILE A 22 -1.96 -24.33 -9.76
C ILE A 22 -2.97 -23.23 -10.10
N ILE A 23 -4.24 -23.57 -10.24
CA ILE A 23 -5.32 -22.61 -10.50
C ILE A 23 -5.48 -21.66 -9.31
N ASP A 24 -5.46 -22.17 -8.08
CA ASP A 24 -5.54 -21.36 -6.87
C ASP A 24 -4.36 -20.38 -6.78
N ILE A 25 -3.12 -20.83 -7.05
CA ILE A 25 -1.93 -19.96 -7.10
C ILE A 25 -2.07 -18.87 -8.18
N ILE A 26 -2.57 -19.23 -9.38
CA ILE A 26 -2.77 -18.28 -10.46
C ILE A 26 -3.85 -17.25 -10.09
N ILE A 27 -4.92 -17.69 -9.44
CA ILE A 27 -5.98 -16.81 -8.95
C ILE A 27 -5.42 -15.85 -7.91
N ASP A 28 -4.64 -16.32 -6.93
CA ASP A 28 -4.01 -15.46 -5.91
C ASP A 28 -3.10 -14.41 -6.55
N ILE A 29 -2.25 -14.80 -7.51
CA ILE A 29 -1.39 -13.86 -8.25
C ILE A 29 -2.21 -12.82 -9.02
N ILE A 30 -3.30 -13.24 -9.69
CA ILE A 30 -4.17 -12.33 -10.45
C ILE A 30 -4.88 -11.37 -9.49
N ILE A 31 -5.34 -11.86 -8.35
CA ILE A 31 -5.98 -11.05 -7.32
C ILE A 31 -4.99 -10.02 -6.78
N ASP A 32 -3.75 -10.41 -6.45
CA ASP A 32 -2.71 -9.49 -5.99
C ASP A 32 -2.40 -8.41 -7.04
N ILE A 33 -2.29 -8.78 -8.32
CA ILE A 33 -2.10 -7.82 -9.42
C ILE A 33 -3.29 -6.85 -9.54
N ILE A 34 -4.53 -7.35 -9.44
CA ILE A 34 -5.73 -6.52 -9.53
C ILE A 34 -5.82 -5.59 -8.32
N ILE A 35 -5.49 -6.07 -7.12
CA ILE A 35 -5.43 -5.27 -5.90
C ILE A 35 -4.38 -4.16 -6.06
N ASP A 36 -3.18 -4.47 -6.55
CA ASP A 36 -2.13 -3.47 -6.81
C ASP A 36 -2.57 -2.38 -7.79
N ILE A 37 -3.31 -2.76 -8.85
CA ILE A 37 -3.91 -1.80 -9.81
C ILE A 37 -5.00 -0.96 -9.13
N MET A 38 -5.80 -1.54 -8.26
CA MET A 38 -6.92 -0.88 -7.56
C MET A 38 -6.51 -0.23 -6.23
N THR A 39 -5.22 -0.21 -5.88
CA THR A 39 -4.75 0.30 -4.58
C THR A 39 -4.84 1.83 -4.51
N TRP A 40 -5.18 2.36 -3.34
CA TRP A 40 -5.20 3.80 -3.04
C TRP A 40 -3.86 4.50 -3.32
N LYS A 41 -2.74 3.75 -3.35
CA LYS A 41 -1.40 4.19 -3.75
C LYS A 41 -1.36 4.77 -5.17
N ASN A 42 -2.21 4.30 -6.10
CA ASN A 42 -2.35 4.88 -7.45
C ASN A 42 -3.12 6.23 -7.45
N MET A 43 -3.91 6.48 -6.41
CA MET A 43 -4.71 7.70 -6.29
C MET A 43 -3.95 8.86 -5.64
N LEU A 44 -2.78 8.57 -5.05
CA LEU A 44 -1.91 9.54 -4.36
C LEU A 44 -1.58 10.73 -5.27
N SER A 45 -1.01 10.49 -6.45
CA SER A 45 -0.64 11.56 -7.40
C SER A 45 -1.82 12.27 -8.06
N LYS A 46 -3.02 11.66 -8.05
CA LYS A 46 -4.25 12.26 -8.58
C LYS A 46 -4.85 13.25 -7.59
N ASN A 47 -4.87 12.88 -6.31
CA ASN A 47 -5.59 13.62 -5.28
C ASN A 47 -4.68 14.60 -4.50
N LEU A 48 -3.38 14.32 -4.42
CA LEU A 48 -2.39 15.15 -3.74
C LEU A 48 -1.44 15.77 -4.75
N LYS A 49 -0.96 16.98 -4.45
CA LYS A 49 0.12 17.63 -5.19
C LYS A 49 1.48 17.47 -4.53
N GLU A 50 1.51 17.32 -3.21
CA GLU A 50 2.73 17.11 -2.45
C GLU A 50 2.41 16.42 -1.12
N LEU A 51 3.27 15.50 -0.72
CA LEU A 51 3.27 14.92 0.63
C LEU A 51 4.59 15.27 1.31
N ARG A 52 4.52 15.96 2.45
CA ARG A 52 5.70 16.18 3.30
C ARG A 52 5.57 15.37 4.57
N VAL A 53 6.66 14.71 4.94
CA VAL A 53 6.75 13.82 6.08
C VAL A 53 7.80 14.35 7.02
N HIS A 54 7.38 14.71 8.24
CA HIS A 54 8.26 15.24 9.26
C HIS A 54 8.29 14.25 10.43
N TYR A 55 9.47 13.85 10.87
CA TYR A 55 9.61 12.96 12.03
C TYR A 55 10.98 13.09 12.70
N CYS A 56 11.08 12.58 13.91
CA CYS A 56 12.33 12.47 14.65
C CYS A 56 13.01 11.12 14.40
N GLN A 57 14.32 11.13 14.17
CA GLN A 57 15.10 9.92 13.88
C GLN A 57 15.20 8.99 15.10
N THR A 58 15.21 9.56 16.31
CA THR A 58 15.52 8.84 17.55
C THR A 58 14.33 8.72 18.51
N SER A 59 13.31 9.56 18.37
CA SER A 59 12.17 9.55 19.30
C SER A 59 11.35 8.26 19.19
N PRO A 60 10.96 7.65 20.32
CA PRO A 60 10.07 6.48 20.31
C PRO A 60 8.71 6.80 19.67
N ALA A 61 8.19 8.01 19.87
CA ALA A 61 6.91 8.43 19.28
C ALA A 61 6.93 8.50 17.74
N SER A 62 8.12 8.58 17.13
CA SER A 62 8.33 8.55 15.68
C SER A 62 8.73 7.15 15.17
N LYS A 63 8.54 6.09 15.96
CA LYS A 63 8.92 4.73 15.54
C LYS A 63 8.09 4.23 14.36
N GLY A 64 6.76 4.26 14.45
CA GLY A 64 5.91 3.70 13.39
C GLY A 64 6.04 4.42 12.05
N ILE A 65 6.22 5.74 12.05
CA ILE A 65 6.44 6.49 10.80
C ILE A 65 7.79 6.15 10.15
N ARG A 66 8.84 5.87 10.93
CA ARG A 66 10.14 5.44 10.41
C ARG A 66 10.05 4.08 9.74
N GLU A 67 9.37 3.13 10.38
CA GLU A 67 9.14 1.79 9.85
C GLU A 67 8.28 1.84 8.58
N PHE A 68 7.21 2.65 8.60
CA PHE A 68 6.37 2.88 7.43
C PHE A 68 7.17 3.40 6.23
N ILE A 69 8.02 4.42 6.42
CA ILE A 69 8.84 4.98 5.33
C ILE A 69 9.85 3.95 4.82
N ALA A 70 10.55 3.25 5.72
CA ALA A 70 11.53 2.25 5.32
C ALA A 70 10.94 1.15 4.43
N ASN A 71 9.72 0.69 4.75
CA ASN A 71 9.07 -0.40 4.03
C ASN A 71 8.30 0.06 2.78
N ASN A 72 7.66 1.22 2.81
CA ASN A 72 6.70 1.63 1.77
C ASN A 72 7.19 2.73 0.84
N TYR A 73 8.26 3.47 1.17
CA TYR A 73 8.67 4.61 0.35
C TYR A 73 9.02 4.22 -1.09
N SER A 74 9.78 3.12 -1.27
CA SER A 74 10.21 2.65 -2.58
C SER A 74 9.01 2.27 -3.47
N SER A 75 8.06 1.50 -2.93
CA SER A 75 6.87 1.06 -3.67
C SER A 75 5.96 2.23 -4.04
N ILE A 76 5.68 3.13 -3.10
CA ILE A 76 4.87 4.33 -3.37
C ILE A 76 5.53 5.22 -4.43
N LYS A 77 6.85 5.38 -4.39
CA LYS A 77 7.59 6.21 -5.35
C LYS A 77 7.69 5.56 -6.73
N ALA A 78 7.84 4.24 -6.80
CA ALA A 78 7.82 3.49 -8.05
C ALA A 78 6.48 3.65 -8.79
N ILE A 79 5.37 3.61 -8.04
CA ILE A 79 4.03 3.82 -8.57
C ILE A 79 3.81 5.29 -8.98
N ASN A 80 4.36 6.23 -8.22
CA ASN A 80 4.17 7.68 -8.42
C ASN A 80 5.50 8.43 -8.65
N PRO A 81 6.18 8.23 -9.80
CA PRO A 81 7.54 8.76 -10.01
C PRO A 81 7.59 10.29 -9.99
N ASN A 82 6.55 10.96 -10.52
CA ASN A 82 6.47 12.42 -10.58
C ASN A 82 5.90 13.08 -9.32
N PHE A 83 5.40 12.29 -8.37
CA PHE A 83 4.80 12.83 -7.16
C PHE A 83 5.88 13.24 -6.15
N PRO A 84 5.90 14.49 -5.65
CA PRO A 84 6.89 14.94 -4.70
C PRO A 84 6.53 14.46 -3.28
N ILE A 85 7.36 13.53 -2.78
CA ILE A 85 7.34 13.06 -1.40
C ILE A 85 8.58 13.63 -0.71
N LEU A 86 8.39 14.59 0.19
CA LEU A 86 9.48 15.30 0.88
C LEU A 86 9.65 14.74 2.29
N ILE A 87 10.75 14.04 2.51
CA ILE A 87 11.13 13.56 3.85
C ILE A 87 11.97 14.63 4.55
N ARG A 88 11.59 14.96 5.79
CA ARG A 88 12.25 15.95 6.64
C ARG A 88 12.46 15.37 8.03
N GLU A 89 13.70 14.98 8.28
CA GLU A 89 14.11 14.45 9.57
C GLU A 89 14.65 15.57 10.45
N ALA A 90 14.16 15.68 11.68
CA ALA A 90 14.65 16.65 12.64
C ALA A 90 14.54 16.14 14.08
N SER A 91 15.50 16.46 14.94
CA SER A 91 15.45 16.02 16.34
C SER A 91 14.39 16.76 17.14
N GLY A 92 13.65 16.03 17.97
CA GLY A 92 12.64 16.61 18.87
C GLY A 92 11.35 17.10 18.17
N VAL A 93 11.15 16.78 16.89
CA VAL A 93 9.91 17.12 16.18
C VAL A 93 8.85 16.03 16.33
N GLU A 94 7.61 16.47 16.40
CA GLU A 94 6.42 15.62 16.29
C GLU A 94 6.34 14.95 14.90
N ALA A 95 6.00 13.67 14.90
CA ALA A 95 5.71 12.90 13.69
C ALA A 95 4.42 13.41 13.04
N ARG A 96 4.50 13.84 11.78
CA ARG A 96 3.35 14.42 11.08
C ARG A 96 3.45 14.33 9.56
N PHE A 97 2.29 14.24 8.92
CA PHE A 97 2.12 14.48 7.50
C PHE A 97 1.61 15.89 7.23
N PHE A 98 2.10 16.46 6.14
CA PHE A 98 1.49 17.60 5.47
C PHE A 98 1.10 17.16 4.06
N ALA A 99 -0.19 17.14 3.81
CA ALA A 99 -0.77 16.81 2.52
C ALA A 99 -1.22 18.10 1.85
N ARG A 100 -0.62 18.43 0.71
CA ARG A 100 -1.02 19.58 -0.11
C ARG A 100 -1.91 19.11 -1.25
N TYR A 101 -3.03 19.80 -1.42
CA TYR A 101 -4.03 19.57 -2.45
C TYR A 101 -4.02 20.70 -3.49
N ASP A 102 -4.94 20.61 -4.44
CA ASP A 102 -5.22 21.68 -5.38
C ASP A 102 -5.63 22.98 -4.67
N TYR A 103 -5.44 24.11 -5.37
CA TYR A 103 -5.73 25.45 -4.87
C TYR A 103 -4.98 25.84 -3.58
N GLY A 104 -3.85 25.18 -3.30
CA GLY A 104 -3.00 25.49 -2.15
C GLY A 104 -3.58 25.07 -0.81
N LYS A 105 -4.65 24.27 -0.78
CA LYS A 105 -5.20 23.71 0.46
C LYS A 105 -4.20 22.72 1.06
N GLU A 106 -3.98 22.78 2.37
CA GLU A 106 -3.06 21.90 3.08
C GLU A 106 -3.71 21.31 4.32
N LYS A 107 -3.48 20.01 4.56
CA LYS A 107 -3.93 19.30 5.76
C LYS A 107 -2.73 18.79 6.54
N LYS A 108 -2.64 19.18 7.81
CA LYS A 108 -1.70 18.62 8.79
C LYS A 108 -2.35 17.41 9.47
N MET A 109 -1.60 16.33 9.65
CA MET A 109 -2.02 15.16 10.42
C MET A 109 -0.89 14.72 11.34
N VAL A 110 -1.18 14.56 12.63
CA VAL A 110 -0.22 14.12 13.65
C VAL A 110 -0.21 12.59 13.72
N LEU A 111 0.97 12.01 13.90
CA LEU A 111 1.25 10.57 13.81
C LEU A 111 2.12 10.06 14.97
N ASN A 112 2.15 10.78 16.09
CA ASN A 112 2.91 10.33 17.26
C ASN A 112 2.32 9.04 17.82
N ASP A 113 3.21 8.13 18.21
CA ASP A 113 2.90 6.87 18.91
C ASP A 113 1.97 5.93 18.11
N LEU A 114 1.84 6.15 16.81
CA LEU A 114 1.14 5.26 15.89
C LEU A 114 2.06 4.14 15.40
N SER A 115 1.48 2.98 15.13
CA SER A 115 2.11 1.86 14.42
C SER A 115 2.24 2.15 12.91
N ALA A 116 3.06 1.37 12.20
CA ALA A 116 3.23 1.53 10.76
C ALA A 116 1.92 1.32 9.98
N GLU A 117 1.07 0.38 10.41
CA GLU A 117 -0.24 0.08 9.79
C GLU A 117 -1.25 1.22 10.00
N GLU A 118 -1.25 1.81 11.20
CA GLU A 118 -2.08 2.98 11.48
C GLU A 118 -1.62 4.21 10.69
N VAL A 119 -0.30 4.40 10.53
CA VAL A 119 0.25 5.46 9.67
C VAL A 119 -0.16 5.27 8.22
N GLU A 120 -0.17 4.03 7.71
CA GLU A 120 -0.66 3.73 6.37
C GLU A 120 -2.15 4.06 6.21
N SER A 121 -2.97 3.63 7.17
CA SER A 121 -4.41 3.93 7.21
C SER A 121 -4.69 5.44 7.23
N LYS A 122 -3.86 6.21 7.94
CA LYS A 122 -3.92 7.67 7.99
C LYS A 122 -3.54 8.32 6.67
N LEU A 123 -2.56 7.76 5.96
CA LEU A 123 -2.20 8.24 4.63
C LEU A 123 -3.33 7.94 3.62
N GLU A 124 -3.92 6.76 3.66
CA GLU A 124 -5.08 6.41 2.86
C GLU A 124 -6.26 7.36 3.14
N GLU A 125 -6.51 7.68 4.40
CA GLU A 125 -7.53 8.65 4.81
C GLU A 125 -7.32 10.03 4.13
N LEU A 126 -6.06 10.50 4.06
CA LEU A 126 -5.71 11.78 3.42
C LEU A 126 -5.96 11.77 1.91
N VAL A 127 -5.78 10.62 1.26
CA VAL A 127 -5.98 10.43 -0.18
C VAL A 127 -7.47 10.34 -0.51
N THR A 128 -8.24 9.59 0.28
CA THR A 128 -9.65 9.28 -0.02
C THR A 128 -10.60 10.41 0.40
N LYS A 129 -10.47 10.98 1.61
CA LYS A 129 -11.46 11.97 2.13
C LYS A 129 -11.50 13.28 1.35
N ASN A 130 -10.45 13.64 0.63
CA ASN A 130 -10.44 14.89 -0.15
C ASN A 130 -11.20 14.81 -1.48
N ILE A 131 -11.65 13.61 -1.87
CA ILE A 131 -12.58 13.45 -2.99
C ILE A 131 -13.93 14.11 -2.67
N GLU A 132 -14.35 14.12 -1.39
CA GLU A 132 -15.64 14.66 -0.96
C GLU A 132 -15.62 16.19 -0.80
N VAL A 133 -14.51 16.74 -0.30
CA VAL A 133 -14.34 18.18 -0.06
C VAL A 133 -14.26 18.97 -1.37
N ASN A 134 -13.71 18.38 -2.43
CA ASN A 134 -13.63 19.05 -3.74
C ASN A 134 -14.94 19.00 -4.54
N LYS A 135 -15.84 18.04 -4.27
CA LYS A 135 -17.15 17.94 -4.94
C LYS A 135 -18.19 18.94 -4.42
N SER A 136 -18.01 19.44 -3.19
CA SER A 136 -18.94 20.35 -2.52
C SER A 136 -18.65 21.83 -2.77
N THR A 137 -17.59 22.15 -3.53
CA THR A 137 -17.20 23.55 -3.85
C THR A 137 -17.54 23.92 -5.32
N ILE A 138 -18.42 23.17 -5.99
CA ILE A 138 -18.90 23.49 -7.35
C ILE A 138 -20.39 23.76 -7.31
#